data_AF-A0A0C1R3W6-F1
#
_entry.id   AF-A0A0C1R3W6-F1
#
_cell.length_a   1.000
_cell.length_b   1.000
_cell.length_c   1.000
_cell.angle_alpha   90.00
_cell.angle_beta   90.00
_cell.angle_gamma   90.00
#
_symmetry.space_group_name_H-M   'P 1'
#
loop_
_entity.id
_entity.type
_entity.pdbx_description
1 polymer ?
#
loop_
_entity_poly.entity_id
_entity_poly.type
_entity_poly.pdbx_seq_one_letter_code
_entity_poly.pdbx_strand_id
1 'polypeptide(L)'
;MDINCETCYLYQIADINLSSRTLKETTEINNSYKLIDESCIDIFKQKIINTKPVGNSNMLYENVNIARKGDIIFSLKQNFIKGELCAALIEEDNILVPNNSFALIIPKNKSKSDDLMFLLKDDYVISQIKPLDTGSNYFNITVKELNNILIPTQT
;
A
#
# COMPACT_ATOMS: atom_id res chain seq x y z
N MET A 1 2.74 29.14 -17.60
CA MET A 1 3.64 27.98 -17.66
C MET A 1 2.71 26.78 -17.74
N ASP A 2 2.54 26.22 -18.93
CA ASP A 2 1.70 25.05 -19.13
C ASP A 2 2.46 23.84 -18.58
N ILE A 3 2.02 23.36 -17.43
CA ILE A 3 2.47 22.08 -16.88
C ILE A 3 1.67 21.03 -17.65
N ASN A 4 2.28 20.38 -18.64
CA ASN A 4 1.69 19.22 -19.30
C ASN A 4 1.62 18.06 -18.29
N CYS A 5 0.54 18.01 -17.51
CA CYS A 5 0.30 16.93 -16.59
C CYS A 5 -0.33 15.76 -17.37
N GLU A 6 0.45 14.70 -17.56
CA GLU A 6 -0.06 13.45 -18.14
C GLU A 6 -0.57 12.54 -17.03
N THR A 7 -1.68 11.86 -17.25
CA THR A 7 -2.19 10.82 -16.34
C THR A 7 -1.78 9.45 -16.85
N CYS A 8 -1.29 8.59 -15.96
CA CYS A 8 -1.04 7.18 -16.26
C CYS A 8 -1.76 6.28 -15.26
N TYR A 9 -2.08 5.06 -15.66
CA TYR A 9 -2.62 4.08 -14.72
C TYR A 9 -1.54 3.63 -13.74
N LEU A 10 -1.92 3.33 -12.50
CA LEU A 10 -0.99 2.88 -11.46
C LEU A 10 -0.17 1.65 -11.90
N TYR A 11 -0.79 0.69 -12.60
CA TYR A 11 -0.08 -0.50 -13.11
C TYR A 11 1.05 -0.16 -14.12
N GLN A 12 1.02 1.02 -14.73
CA GLN A 12 2.06 1.44 -15.67
C GLN A 12 3.35 1.83 -14.93
N ILE A 13 3.23 2.36 -13.71
CA ILE A 13 4.35 2.90 -12.92
C ILE A 13 4.70 2.10 -11.67
N ALA A 14 3.84 1.18 -11.25
CA ALA A 14 4.07 0.28 -10.12
C ALA A 14 3.48 -1.11 -10.40
N ASP A 15 4.06 -2.13 -9.78
CA ASP A 15 3.48 -3.47 -9.72
C ASP A 15 2.70 -3.62 -8.42
N ILE A 16 1.53 -4.27 -8.45
CA ILE A 16 0.71 -4.50 -7.24
C ILE A 16 0.68 -5.99 -6.92
N ASN A 17 1.00 -6.33 -5.67
CA ASN A 17 1.05 -7.72 -5.17
C ASN A 17 1.87 -8.63 -6.09
N LEU A 18 3.07 -8.19 -6.46
CA LEU A 18 3.95 -8.94 -7.34
C LEU A 18 4.18 -10.35 -6.77
N SER A 19 3.89 -11.38 -7.59
CA SER A 19 3.89 -12.78 -7.15
C SER A 19 5.24 -13.25 -6.60
N SER A 20 6.34 -12.67 -7.06
CA SER A 20 7.70 -12.96 -6.54
C SER A 20 7.93 -12.47 -5.11
N ARG A 21 7.04 -11.63 -4.58
CA ARG A 21 7.04 -11.15 -3.19
C ARG A 21 5.98 -11.83 -2.33
N THR A 22 5.12 -12.65 -2.92
CA THR A 22 4.07 -13.35 -2.18
C THR A 22 4.59 -14.68 -1.66
N LEU A 23 4.50 -14.89 -0.35
CA LEU A 23 4.66 -16.19 0.27
C LEU A 23 3.32 -16.95 0.15
N LYS A 24 3.30 -17.93 -0.75
CA LYS A 24 2.13 -18.78 -1.01
C LYS A 24 2.09 -20.03 -0.14
N GLU A 25 3.25 -20.46 0.33
CA GLU A 25 3.42 -21.64 1.18
C GLU A 25 3.82 -21.20 2.56
N THR A 26 3.43 -22.03 3.52
CA THR A 26 3.73 -21.86 4.92
C THR A 26 5.24 -21.87 5.13
N THR A 27 5.83 -20.68 5.29
CA THR A 27 7.28 -20.51 5.39
C THR A 27 7.65 -20.21 6.83
N GLU A 28 8.65 -20.89 7.37
CA GLU A 28 9.24 -20.49 8.65
C GLU A 28 9.98 -19.16 8.46
N ILE A 29 9.53 -18.15 9.20
CA ILE A 29 10.09 -16.81 9.11
C ILE A 29 11.01 -16.59 10.31
N ASN A 30 12.30 -16.41 10.04
CA ASN A 30 13.29 -16.09 11.07
C ASN A 30 13.00 -14.70 11.68
N ASN A 31 13.47 -14.47 12.91
CA ASN A 31 13.23 -13.28 13.77
C ASN A 31 13.54 -11.89 13.17
N SER A 32 13.93 -11.77 11.89
CA SER A 32 14.24 -10.50 11.24
C SER A 32 13.02 -9.77 10.67
N TYR A 33 11.84 -10.39 10.65
CA TYR A 33 10.65 -9.80 10.04
C TYR A 33 9.73 -9.15 11.07
N LYS A 34 9.08 -8.10 10.62
CA LYS A 34 7.99 -7.42 11.33
C LYS A 34 6.68 -7.63 10.59
N LEU A 35 5.59 -7.78 11.33
CA LEU A 35 4.24 -7.90 10.79
C LEU A 35 3.49 -6.58 10.94
N ILE A 36 2.71 -6.25 9.91
CA ILE A 36 1.80 -5.10 9.90
C ILE A 36 0.35 -5.58 9.90
N ASP A 37 -0.49 -4.86 10.63
CA ASP A 37 -1.94 -4.92 10.58
C ASP A 37 -2.54 -3.50 10.41
N GLU A 38 -3.87 -3.41 10.30
CA GLU A 38 -4.61 -2.15 10.09
C GLU A 38 -4.34 -1.09 11.18
N SER A 39 -3.95 -1.49 12.39
CA SER A 39 -3.64 -0.57 13.49
C SER A 39 -2.22 0.01 13.44
N CYS A 40 -1.38 -0.50 12.53
CA CYS A 40 0.01 -0.10 12.43
C CYS A 40 0.23 1.18 11.61
N ILE A 41 -0.77 1.63 10.84
CA ILE A 41 -0.68 2.82 9.99
C ILE A 41 -1.28 4.02 10.70
N ASP A 42 -0.47 5.06 10.91
CA ASP A 42 -0.98 6.40 11.25
C ASP A 42 -1.47 7.05 9.96
N ILE A 43 -2.79 7.13 9.77
CA ILE A 43 -3.41 7.67 8.55
C ILE A 43 -3.03 9.15 8.32
N PHE A 44 -2.79 9.93 9.38
CA PHE A 44 -2.43 11.35 9.25
C PHE A 44 -1.00 11.54 8.81
N LYS A 45 -0.09 10.72 9.34
CA LYS A 45 1.33 10.77 9.00
C LYS A 45 1.66 9.91 7.78
N GLN A 46 0.75 9.00 7.41
CA GLN A 46 0.92 7.96 6.40
C GLN A 46 2.22 7.19 6.60
N LYS A 47 2.45 6.82 7.86
CA LYS A 47 3.65 6.15 8.35
C LYS A 47 3.26 4.93 9.17
N ILE A 48 4.13 3.94 9.15
CA ILE A 48 4.02 2.78 10.02
C ILE A 48 4.54 3.18 11.40
N ILE A 49 3.67 3.14 12.41
CA ILE A 49 3.98 3.59 13.78
C ILE A 49 4.14 2.43 14.77
N ASN A 50 3.51 1.29 14.51
CA ASN A 50 3.46 0.17 15.47
C ASN A 50 3.67 -1.17 14.76
N THR A 51 4.90 -1.51 14.35
CA THR A 51 5.15 -2.86 13.83
C THR A 51 5.15 -3.88 14.96
N LYS A 52 4.52 -5.04 14.75
CA LYS A 52 4.62 -6.16 15.71
C LYS A 52 5.83 -7.01 15.31
N PRO A 53 6.82 -7.21 16.20
CA PRO A 53 7.89 -8.16 15.92
C PRO A 53 7.29 -9.56 15.78
N VAL A 54 7.74 -10.31 14.78
CA VAL A 54 7.43 -11.74 14.69
C VAL A 54 8.34 -12.43 15.71
N GLY A 55 7.82 -12.72 16.89
CA GLY A 55 8.59 -13.28 17.99
C GLY A 55 8.58 -14.81 17.99
N ASN A 56 9.75 -15.44 17.80
CA ASN A 56 10.21 -16.72 18.35
C ASN A 56 9.18 -17.86 18.53
N SER A 57 8.27 -17.99 17.59
CA SER A 57 7.42 -19.15 17.42
C SER A 57 7.41 -19.42 15.92
N ASN A 58 7.43 -20.69 15.52
CA ASN A 58 7.30 -21.11 14.13
C ASN A 58 5.89 -20.74 13.64
N MET A 59 5.62 -19.44 13.54
CA MET A 59 4.39 -18.90 13.03
C MET A 59 4.45 -19.02 11.53
N LEU A 60 3.58 -19.90 11.10
CA LEU A 60 3.28 -20.25 9.74
C LEU A 60 2.44 -19.12 9.17
N TYR A 61 3.07 -18.29 8.32
CA TYR A 61 2.39 -17.23 7.59
C TYR A 61 2.09 -17.71 6.17
N GLU A 62 0.84 -17.51 5.74
CA GLU A 62 0.38 -17.76 4.38
C GLU A 62 -0.28 -16.49 3.85
N ASN A 63 -0.23 -16.32 2.54
CA ASN A 63 -0.88 -15.20 1.85
C ASN A 63 -0.40 -13.84 2.38
N VAL A 64 0.90 -13.74 2.66
CA VAL A 64 1.57 -12.49 3.02
C VAL A 64 2.55 -12.09 1.91
N ASN A 65 2.73 -10.79 1.73
CA ASN A 65 3.75 -10.22 0.88
C ASN A 65 4.95 -9.78 1.70
N ILE A 66 6.15 -9.97 1.15
CA ILE A 66 7.39 -9.40 1.68
C ILE A 66 7.60 -8.01 1.07
N ALA A 67 7.29 -7.00 1.86
CA ALA A 67 7.56 -5.61 1.57
C ALA A 67 8.99 -5.24 1.98
N ARG A 68 9.62 -4.38 1.18
CA ARG A 68 10.95 -3.83 1.41
C ARG A 68 10.92 -2.32 1.37
N LYS A 69 12.01 -1.70 1.81
CA LYS A 69 12.20 -0.25 1.76
C LYS A 69 11.88 0.31 0.37
N GLY A 70 11.07 1.37 0.37
CA GLY A 70 10.57 2.05 -0.83
C GLY A 70 9.35 1.40 -1.47
N ASP A 71 8.84 0.27 -0.96
CA ASP A 71 7.53 -0.23 -1.34
C ASP A 71 6.45 0.57 -0.56
N ILE A 72 5.20 0.55 -1.03
CA ILE A 72 4.07 1.23 -0.39
C ILE A 72 3.05 0.18 0.00
N ILE A 73 2.57 0.25 1.25
CA ILE A 73 1.42 -0.54 1.68
C ILE A 73 0.17 0.31 1.58
N PHE A 74 -0.91 -0.30 1.08
CA PHE A 74 -2.17 0.36 0.85
C PHE A 74 -3.27 -0.51 1.45
N SER A 75 -4.04 0.00 2.42
CA SER A 75 -5.12 -0.78 3.02
C SER A 75 -6.22 -1.04 1.99
N LEU A 76 -6.68 -2.27 1.86
CA LEU A 76 -7.84 -2.57 1.01
C LEU A 76 -9.14 -2.07 1.64
N LYS A 77 -9.15 -1.91 2.96
CA LYS A 77 -10.26 -1.34 3.72
C LYS A 77 -9.99 0.13 4.04
N GLN A 78 -10.51 1.00 3.19
CA GLN A 78 -10.34 2.45 3.32
C GLN A 78 -11.37 3.05 4.27
N ASN A 79 -10.93 4.06 5.03
CA ASN A 79 -11.76 4.79 5.97
C ASN A 79 -11.65 6.30 5.69
N PHE A 80 -12.68 6.86 5.05
CA PHE A 80 -12.64 8.24 4.56
C PHE A 80 -13.14 9.29 5.56
N ILE A 81 -13.17 9.00 6.88
CA ILE A 81 -13.65 9.95 7.92
C ILE A 81 -13.01 11.35 7.79
N LYS A 82 -11.83 11.48 7.18
CA LYS A 82 -11.16 12.77 6.94
C LYS A 82 -10.60 12.96 5.52
N GLY A 83 -11.07 12.18 4.55
CA GLY A 83 -10.63 12.30 3.15
C GLY A 83 -9.27 11.68 2.82
N GLU A 84 -8.52 11.21 3.82
CA GLU A 84 -7.20 10.59 3.62
C GLU A 84 -7.28 9.11 3.24
N LEU A 85 -6.33 8.65 2.43
CA LEU A 85 -6.13 7.22 2.18
C LEU A 85 -5.28 6.59 3.30
N CYS A 86 -5.67 5.38 3.69
CA CYS A 86 -4.86 4.54 4.57
C CYS A 86 -3.77 3.85 3.73
N ALA A 87 -2.64 4.52 3.61
CA ALA A 87 -1.43 4.03 2.96
C ALA A 87 -0.18 4.46 3.72
N ALA A 88 0.94 3.75 3.54
CA ALA A 88 2.21 4.10 4.14
C ALA A 88 3.40 3.67 3.28
N LEU A 89 4.46 4.47 3.29
CA LEU A 89 5.75 4.10 2.72
C LEU A 89 6.49 3.15 3.67
N ILE A 90 7.08 2.10 3.12
CA ILE A 90 7.92 1.16 3.85
C ILE A 90 9.33 1.76 3.98
N GLU A 91 9.74 2.02 5.21
CA GLU A 91 11.08 2.54 5.52
C GLU A 91 12.08 1.44 5.92
N GLU A 92 11.58 0.22 6.20
CA GLU A 92 12.37 -0.92 6.70
C GLU A 92 12.66 -1.97 5.62
N ASP A 93 13.72 -2.78 5.82
CA ASP A 93 14.19 -3.71 4.80
C ASP A 93 13.28 -4.93 4.60
N ASN A 94 12.63 -5.43 5.65
CA ASN A 94 11.82 -6.65 5.57
C ASN A 94 10.58 -6.57 6.47
N ILE A 95 9.43 -6.42 5.83
CA ILE A 95 8.12 -6.37 6.49
C ILE A 95 7.19 -7.38 5.83
N LEU A 96 6.41 -8.08 6.65
CA LEU A 96 5.32 -8.94 6.21
C LEU A 96 4.01 -8.16 6.19
N VAL A 97 3.32 -8.28 5.06
CA VAL A 97 2.10 -7.55 4.78
C VAL A 97 1.01 -8.55 4.40
N PRO A 98 -0.05 -8.71 5.20
CA PRO A 98 -1.16 -9.62 4.88
C PRO A 98 -1.91 -9.19 3.61
N ASN A 99 -2.00 -10.07 2.60
CA ASN A 99 -2.58 -9.74 1.29
C ASN A 99 -4.09 -9.49 1.33
N ASN A 100 -4.75 -9.98 2.39
CA ASN A 100 -6.20 -9.88 2.57
C ASN A 100 -6.61 -8.50 3.07
N SER A 101 -5.71 -7.81 3.78
CA SER A 101 -5.95 -6.49 4.37
C SER A 101 -5.25 -5.36 3.62
N PHE A 102 -4.18 -5.68 2.88
CA PHE A 102 -3.35 -4.70 2.21
C PHE A 102 -2.99 -5.13 0.79
N ALA A 103 -2.92 -4.15 -0.09
CA ALA A 103 -2.12 -4.23 -1.31
C ALA A 103 -0.69 -3.75 -1.02
N LEU A 104 0.28 -4.46 -1.59
CA LEU A 104 1.67 -4.02 -1.69
C LEU A 104 1.88 -3.41 -3.07
N ILE A 105 2.11 -2.11 -3.12
CA ILE A 105 2.45 -1.35 -4.33
C ILE A 105 3.97 -1.25 -4.40
N ILE A 106 4.57 -1.73 -5.49
CA ILE A 106 6.01 -1.77 -5.71
C ILE A 106 6.33 -0.84 -6.88
N PRO A 107 6.86 0.37 -6.61
CA PRO A 107 7.22 1.30 -7.66
C PRO A 107 8.25 0.67 -8.59
N LYS A 108 8.03 0.75 -9.92
CA LYS A 108 8.98 0.24 -10.91
C LYS A 108 10.31 1.01 -10.84
N ASN A 109 10.24 2.28 -10.45
CA ASN A 109 11.40 3.08 -10.07
C ASN A 109 11.35 3.41 -8.57
N LYS A 110 12.16 2.71 -7.76
CA LYS A 110 12.26 2.92 -6.32
C LYS A 110 12.76 4.31 -5.90
N SER A 111 13.46 5.05 -6.77
CA SER A 111 13.87 6.42 -6.43
C SER A 111 12.69 7.39 -6.42
N LYS A 112 11.54 7.00 -6.98
CA LYS A 112 10.31 7.79 -7.06
C LYS A 112 9.23 7.31 -6.10
N SER A 113 9.58 6.49 -5.10
CA SER A 113 8.60 5.95 -4.15
C SER A 113 7.92 7.04 -3.33
N ASP A 114 8.69 8.03 -2.85
CA ASP A 114 8.14 9.19 -2.13
C ASP A 114 7.22 10.02 -3.02
N ASP A 115 7.60 10.24 -4.29
CA ASP A 115 6.78 10.96 -5.26
C ASP A 115 5.46 10.23 -5.50
N LEU A 116 5.49 8.91 -5.74
CA LEU A 116 4.26 8.13 -5.91
C LEU A 116 3.39 8.17 -4.65
N MET A 117 4.00 8.06 -3.48
CA MET A 117 3.30 8.16 -2.21
C MET A 117 2.64 9.53 -2.03
N PHE A 118 3.30 10.61 -2.48
CA PHE A 118 2.72 11.94 -2.50
C PHE A 118 1.55 12.04 -3.49
N LEU A 119 1.68 11.49 -4.70
CA LEU A 119 0.62 11.51 -5.71
C LEU A 119 -0.61 10.70 -5.30
N LEU A 120 -0.46 9.64 -4.50
CA LEU A 120 -1.60 8.92 -3.94
C LEU A 120 -2.46 9.80 -3.01
N LYS A 121 -1.91 10.90 -2.48
CA LYS A 121 -2.64 11.88 -1.64
C LYS A 121 -3.37 12.93 -2.47
N ASP A 122 -3.20 12.93 -3.78
CA ASP A 122 -3.85 13.92 -4.63
C ASP A 122 -5.37 13.74 -4.60
N ASP A 123 -6.11 14.85 -4.48
CA ASP A 123 -7.58 14.84 -4.43
C ASP A 123 -8.20 14.14 -5.64
N TYR A 124 -7.55 14.22 -6.81
CA TYR A 124 -7.97 13.51 -8.02
C TYR A 124 -7.86 11.99 -7.83
N VAL A 125 -6.78 11.50 -7.24
CA VAL A 125 -6.58 10.08 -6.95
C VAL A 125 -7.57 9.60 -5.89
N ILE A 126 -7.71 10.37 -4.80
CA ILE A 126 -8.66 10.09 -3.72
C ILE A 126 -10.09 9.99 -4.27
N SER A 127 -10.50 10.90 -5.16
CA SER A 127 -11.84 10.94 -5.73
C SER A 127 -12.21 9.70 -6.56
N GLN A 128 -11.22 9.01 -7.13
CA GLN A 128 -11.44 7.77 -7.89
C GLN A 128 -11.69 6.56 -6.98
N ILE A 129 -11.23 6.62 -5.73
CA ILE A 129 -11.37 5.54 -4.74
C ILE A 129 -12.55 5.80 -3.80
N LYS A 130 -12.78 7.08 -3.48
CA LYS A 130 -13.81 7.50 -2.55
C LYS A 130 -15.19 7.19 -3.12
N PRO A 131 -16.04 6.43 -2.41
CA PRO A 131 -17.40 6.19 -2.86
C PRO A 131 -18.18 7.50 -2.89
N LEU A 132 -19.03 7.67 -3.90
CA LEU A 132 -19.82 8.90 -4.09
C LEU A 132 -20.85 9.11 -2.97
N ASP A 133 -21.47 8.05 -2.45
CA ASP A 133 -22.28 8.05 -1.21
C ASP A 133 -22.68 6.60 -0.85
N THR A 134 -22.34 6.10 0.34
CA THR A 134 -22.74 4.73 0.77
C THR A 134 -23.33 4.65 2.18
N GLY A 135 -23.44 5.77 2.91
CA GLY A 135 -23.88 5.77 4.32
C GLY A 135 -22.95 5.03 5.30
N SER A 136 -21.83 4.48 4.81
CA SER A 136 -20.78 3.81 5.58
C SER A 136 -19.46 4.54 5.42
N ASN A 137 -18.74 4.74 6.53
CA ASN A 137 -17.41 5.38 6.48
C ASN A 137 -16.30 4.46 5.96
N TYR A 138 -16.59 3.16 5.82
CA TYR A 138 -15.66 2.15 5.33
C TYR A 138 -16.02 1.70 3.91
N PHE A 139 -14.99 1.53 3.09
CA PHE A 139 -15.09 1.01 1.74
C PHE A 139 -13.98 -0.01 1.48
N ASN A 140 -14.30 -1.05 0.72
CA ASN A 140 -13.31 -2.03 0.29
C ASN A 140 -12.95 -1.78 -1.16
N ILE A 141 -11.68 -1.51 -1.43
CA ILE A 141 -11.13 -1.48 -2.79
C ILE A 141 -10.43 -2.81 -3.09
N THR A 142 -10.67 -3.34 -4.28
CA THR A 142 -9.97 -4.52 -4.77
C THR A 142 -8.63 -4.15 -5.40
N VAL A 143 -7.69 -5.10 -5.44
CA VAL A 143 -6.41 -4.94 -6.15
C VAL A 143 -6.63 -4.62 -7.64
N LYS A 144 -7.69 -5.13 -8.25
CA LYS A 144 -8.02 -4.85 -9.65
C LYS A 144 -8.44 -3.39 -9.86
N GLU A 145 -9.25 -2.84 -8.96
CA GLU A 145 -9.63 -1.42 -8.99
C GLU A 145 -8.41 -0.54 -8.75
N LEU A 146 -7.60 -0.86 -7.74
CA LEU A 146 -6.37 -0.13 -7.40
C LEU A 146 -5.42 -0.02 -8.60
N ASN A 147 -5.24 -1.10 -9.38
CA ASN A 147 -4.41 -1.10 -10.59
C ASN A 147 -4.87 -0.07 -11.63
N ASN A 148 -6.18 0.18 -11.73
CA ASN A 148 -6.79 1.02 -12.77
C ASN A 148 -6.99 2.48 -12.32
N ILE A 149 -6.44 2.87 -11.17
CA ILE A 149 -6.45 4.27 -10.75
C ILE A 149 -5.50 5.07 -11.63
N LEU A 150 -5.96 6.24 -12.07
CA LEU A 150 -5.16 7.21 -12.80
C LEU A 150 -4.37 8.08 -11.83
N ILE A 151 -3.05 8.11 -12.02
CA ILE A 151 -2.10 8.91 -11.26
C ILE A 151 -1.64 10.08 -12.13
N PRO A 152 -1.76 11.33 -11.65
CA PRO A 152 -1.19 12.49 -12.35
C PRO A 152 0.33 12.42 -12.24
N THR A 153 1.02 12.57 -13.36
CA THR A 153 2.49 12.53 -13.40
C THR A 153 3.03 13.81 -14.00
N GLN A 154 4.17 14.26 -13.46
CA GLN A 154 4.94 15.35 -14.05
C GLN A 154 5.91 14.75 -15.07
N THR A 155 5.87 15.27 -16.30
CA THR A 155 6.86 14.98 -17.35
C THR A 155 8.08 15.87 -17.21
#